data_AF-A0A2V6KMQ1-F1
#
_entry.id   AF-A0A2V6KMQ1-F1
#
_cell.length_a   1.000
_cell.length_b   1.000
_cell.length_c   1.000
_cell.angle_alpha   90.00
_cell.angle_beta   90.00
_cell.angle_gamma   90.00
#
_symmetry.space_group_name_H-M   'P 1'
#
loop_
_entity.id
_entity.type
_entity.pdbx_description
1 polymer ?
#
loop_
_entity_poly.entity_id
_entity_poly.type
_entity_poly.pdbx_seq_one_letter_code
_entity_poly.pdbx_strand_id
1 'polypeptide(L)'
;GAHVLDVGCGNGYTAGQLLTRGCDVIGIDLSKTGIALARQTYPAARFEVLPADDQILPRLGCSPFDIIVSTEVIEHLYAPREYMKGCFMALRPGGRLVLSTPYHGYLKNLVISLFDKWDEHLNPLWDGGHIKLWSRATLSCLFTETGFDN
;
A
#
# COMPACT_ATOMS: atom_id res chain seq x y z
N GLY A 1 21.87 -3.61 -0.52
CA GLY A 1 20.50 -4.11 -0.30
C GLY A 1 19.67 -3.88 -1.53
N ALA A 2 18.43 -4.35 -1.52
CA ALA A 2 17.43 -3.96 -2.53
C ALA A 2 16.99 -2.50 -2.31
N HIS A 3 16.65 -1.81 -3.40
CA HIS A 3 16.00 -0.50 -3.38
C HIS A 3 14.48 -0.70 -3.26
N VAL A 4 13.89 -0.27 -2.16
CA VAL A 4 12.51 -0.60 -1.77
C VAL A 4 11.67 0.65 -1.57
N LEU A 5 10.46 0.63 -2.12
CA LEU A 5 9.41 1.61 -1.81
C LEU A 5 8.42 1.02 -0.82
N ASP A 6 8.15 1.72 0.27
CA ASP A 6 7.07 1.43 1.22
C ASP A 6 5.91 2.39 0.96
N VAL A 7 4.83 1.90 0.33
CA VAL A 7 3.68 2.71 -0.07
C VAL A 7 2.58 2.62 0.98
N GLY A 8 2.15 3.76 1.50
CA GLY A 8 1.30 3.83 2.69
C GLY A 8 2.10 3.52 3.95
N CYS A 9 3.32 4.07 4.04
CA CYS A 9 4.28 3.73 5.09
C CYS A 9 3.85 4.18 6.50
N GLY A 10 2.84 5.04 6.63
CA GLY A 10 2.33 5.53 7.90
C GLY A 10 3.43 6.14 8.78
N ASN A 11 3.72 5.49 9.90
CA ASN A 11 4.77 5.88 10.85
C ASN A 11 6.16 5.31 10.52
N GLY A 12 6.32 4.64 9.38
CA GLY A 12 7.58 4.09 8.88
C GLY A 12 7.99 2.75 9.47
N TYR A 13 7.14 2.05 10.23
CA TYR A 13 7.50 0.79 10.88
C TYR A 13 8.05 -0.27 9.91
N THR A 14 7.34 -0.51 8.80
CA THR A 14 7.76 -1.48 7.76
C THR A 14 9.10 -1.07 7.14
N ALA A 15 9.25 0.21 6.76
CA ALA A 15 10.53 0.76 6.32
C ALA A 15 11.67 0.55 7.33
N GLY A 16 11.43 0.75 8.62
CA GLY A 16 12.38 0.46 9.69
C GLY A 16 12.85 -0.99 9.71
N GLN A 17 11.91 -1.93 9.58
CA GLN A 17 12.23 -3.36 9.53
C GLN A 17 13.02 -3.74 8.26
N LEU A 18 12.79 -3.06 7.14
CA LEU A 18 13.56 -3.26 5.91
C LEU A 18 14.97 -2.67 6.00
N LEU A 19 15.13 -1.51 6.63
CA LEU A 19 16.44 -0.91 6.92
C LEU A 19 17.33 -1.86 7.73
N THR A 20 16.78 -2.52 8.76
CA THR A 20 17.55 -3.52 9.55
C THR A 20 18.06 -4.71 8.74
N ARG A 21 17.47 -4.96 7.56
CA ARG A 21 17.90 -5.99 6.60
C ARG A 21 18.86 -5.45 5.52
N GLY A 22 19.28 -4.20 5.64
CA GLY A 22 20.22 -3.55 4.73
C GLY A 22 19.59 -3.08 3.41
N CYS A 23 18.27 -2.96 3.33
CA CYS A 23 17.57 -2.34 2.21
C CYS A 23 17.78 -0.82 2.21
N ASP A 24 17.79 -0.23 1.02
CA ASP A 24 17.65 1.21 0.83
C ASP A 24 16.16 1.52 0.65
N VAL A 25 15.57 2.32 1.55
CA VAL A 25 14.11 2.44 1.67
C VAL A 25 13.66 3.88 1.50
N ILE A 26 12.68 4.05 0.62
CA ILE A 26 11.88 5.27 0.52
C ILE A 26 10.45 4.93 0.96
N GLY A 27 9.87 5.70 1.89
CA GLY A 27 8.48 5.58 2.30
C GLY A 27 7.63 6.75 1.79
N ILE A 28 6.43 6.48 1.30
CA ILE A 28 5.45 7.52 0.93
C ILE A 28 4.13 7.30 1.66
N ASP A 29 3.50 8.39 2.08
CA ASP A 29 2.17 8.39 2.70
C ASP A 29 1.50 9.76 2.53
N LEU A 30 0.17 9.85 2.62
CA LEU A 30 -0.56 11.13 2.64
C LEU A 30 -0.60 11.76 4.05
N SER A 31 -0.39 10.95 5.09
CA SER A 31 -0.40 11.36 6.49
C SER A 31 0.86 12.17 6.83
N LYS A 32 0.71 13.49 6.89
CA LYS A 32 1.80 14.40 7.34
C LYS A 32 2.31 14.05 8.74
N THR A 33 1.42 13.67 9.64
CA THR A 33 1.77 13.29 11.02
C THR A 33 2.49 11.94 11.06
N GLY A 34 2.05 10.97 10.27
CA GLY A 34 2.74 9.69 10.09
C GLY A 34 4.15 9.89 9.57
N ILE A 35 4.31 10.64 8.48
CA ILE A 35 5.62 10.93 7.87
C ILE A 35 6.54 11.69 8.84
N ALA A 36 6.01 12.64 9.63
CA ALA A 36 6.81 13.32 10.65
C ALA A 36 7.37 12.33 11.69
N LEU A 37 6.54 11.40 12.18
CA LEU A 37 6.96 10.36 13.11
C LEU A 37 7.95 9.38 12.46
N ALA A 38 7.74 9.01 11.19
CA ALA A 38 8.63 8.13 10.44
C ALA A 38 10.04 8.72 10.32
N ARG A 39 10.13 10.01 9.94
CA ARG A 39 11.40 10.74 9.83
C ARG A 39 12.14 10.83 11.16
N GLN A 40 11.41 11.00 12.26
CA GLN A 40 11.99 11.03 13.61
C GLN A 40 12.50 9.65 14.04
N THR A 41 11.73 8.60 13.76
CA THR A 41 12.00 7.24 14.27
C THR A 41 13.05 6.52 13.43
N TYR A 42 13.06 6.75 12.11
CA TYR A 42 13.90 6.03 11.15
C TYR A 42 14.69 7.01 10.25
N PRO A 43 15.58 7.85 10.82
CA PRO A 43 16.26 8.91 10.07
C PRO A 43 17.18 8.42 8.95
N ALA A 44 17.48 7.12 8.89
CA ALA A 44 18.26 6.50 7.84
C ALA A 44 17.47 6.23 6.54
N ALA A 45 16.13 6.26 6.57
CA ALA A 45 15.29 6.18 5.39
C ALA A 45 14.81 7.56 4.95
N ARG A 46 14.43 7.67 3.67
CA ARG A 46 13.75 8.85 3.13
C ARG A 46 12.24 8.64 3.23
N PHE A 47 11.53 9.65 3.75
CA PHE A 47 10.06 9.62 3.80
C PHE A 47 9.49 10.88 3.18
N GLU A 48 8.43 10.75 2.37
CA GLU A 48 7.80 11.88 1.68
C GLU A 48 6.27 11.84 1.78
N VAL A 49 5.67 13.03 1.87
CA VAL A 49 4.20 13.16 1.86
C VAL A 49 3.74 13.18 0.40
N LEU A 50 3.38 12.03 -0.16
CA LEU A 50 3.06 11.86 -1.58
C LEU A 50 1.92 10.86 -1.79
N PRO A 51 1.01 11.10 -2.76
CA PRO A 51 0.08 10.07 -3.20
C PRO A 51 0.81 9.02 -4.03
N ALA A 52 0.24 7.81 -4.06
CA ALA A 52 0.72 6.70 -4.85
C ALA A 52 -0.02 6.63 -6.19
N ASP A 53 0.33 7.52 -7.11
CA ASP A 53 -0.19 7.60 -8.49
C ASP A 53 0.95 7.39 -9.51
N ASP A 54 0.71 7.65 -10.79
CA ASP A 54 1.73 7.51 -11.85
C ASP A 54 2.89 8.52 -11.78
N GLN A 55 2.86 9.45 -10.83
CA GLN A 55 3.89 10.47 -10.62
C GLN A 55 4.86 10.11 -9.48
N ILE A 56 4.83 8.89 -8.93
CA ILE A 56 5.75 8.46 -7.87
C ILE A 56 7.22 8.76 -8.23
N LEU A 57 7.72 8.28 -9.38
CA LEU A 57 9.11 8.47 -9.77
C LEU A 57 9.47 9.95 -10.06
N PRO A 58 8.69 10.70 -10.87
CA PRO A 58 8.94 12.13 -11.07
C PRO A 58 9.01 12.94 -9.79
N ARG A 59 8.12 12.68 -8.82
CA ARG A 59 8.08 13.43 -7.55
C ARG A 59 9.21 13.03 -6.60
N LEU A 60 9.62 11.77 -6.60
CA LEU A 60 10.74 11.30 -5.79
C LEU A 60 12.10 11.67 -6.40
N GLY A 61 12.19 11.79 -7.73
CA GLY A 61 13.44 12.04 -8.44
C GLY A 61 14.47 10.91 -8.25
N CYS A 62 14.00 9.65 -8.17
CA CYS A 62 14.83 8.47 -7.91
C CYS A 62 14.75 7.45 -9.06
N SER A 63 15.62 6.44 -9.00
CA SER A 63 15.55 5.28 -9.88
C SER A 63 14.34 4.40 -9.56
N PRO A 64 13.87 3.58 -10.52
CA PRO A 64 12.83 2.57 -10.27
C PRO A 64 13.24 1.55 -9.18
N PHE A 65 12.25 1.01 -8.48
CA PHE A 65 12.44 0.15 -7.31
C PHE A 65 12.60 -1.34 -7.68
N ASP A 66 13.39 -2.07 -6.91
CA ASP A 66 13.47 -3.54 -6.96
C ASP A 66 12.19 -4.16 -6.41
N ILE A 67 11.69 -3.61 -5.30
CA ILE A 67 10.54 -4.11 -4.57
C ILE A 67 9.67 -2.92 -4.15
N ILE A 68 8.37 -3.07 -4.29
CA ILE A 68 7.38 -2.20 -3.65
C ILE A 68 6.66 -3.04 -2.60
N VAL A 69 6.52 -2.50 -1.39
CA VAL A 69 5.72 -3.08 -0.32
C VAL A 69 4.55 -2.14 -0.05
N SER A 70 3.35 -2.68 0.07
CA SER A 70 2.16 -1.93 0.47
C SER A 70 1.24 -2.83 1.29
N THR A 71 1.11 -2.52 2.57
CA THR A 71 0.36 -3.35 3.51
C THR A 71 -0.83 -2.59 4.06
N GLU A 72 -2.04 -3.12 3.85
CA GLU A 72 -3.29 -2.54 4.36
C GLU A 72 -3.51 -1.09 3.87
N VAL A 73 -3.45 -0.89 2.55
CA VAL A 73 -3.57 0.44 1.91
C VAL A 73 -4.68 0.46 0.86
N ILE A 74 -4.70 -0.53 -0.04
CA ILE A 74 -5.53 -0.52 -1.25
C ILE A 74 -7.04 -0.45 -0.94
N GLU A 75 -7.47 -0.94 0.23
CA GLU A 75 -8.85 -0.89 0.73
C GLU A 75 -9.34 0.51 1.09
N HIS A 76 -8.41 1.44 1.30
CA HIS A 76 -8.68 2.84 1.62
C HIS A 76 -8.73 3.74 0.36
N LEU A 77 -8.38 3.21 -0.81
CA LEU A 77 -8.19 4.02 -2.02
C LEU A 77 -9.45 4.12 -2.89
N TYR A 78 -9.77 5.34 -3.30
CA TYR A 78 -10.86 5.60 -4.26
C TYR A 78 -10.58 5.02 -5.65
N ALA A 79 -9.33 5.16 -6.12
CA ALA A 79 -8.90 4.80 -7.47
C ALA A 79 -7.80 3.70 -7.47
N PRO A 80 -8.14 2.43 -7.14
CA PRO A 80 -7.14 1.36 -7.00
C PRO A 80 -6.40 1.03 -8.32
N ARG A 81 -7.00 1.32 -9.48
CA ARG A 81 -6.35 1.14 -10.78
C ARG A 81 -5.22 2.15 -11.02
N GLU A 82 -5.43 3.40 -10.64
CA GLU A 82 -4.41 4.45 -10.74
C GLU A 82 -3.24 4.15 -9.81
N TYR A 83 -3.57 3.75 -8.58
CA TYR A 83 -2.61 3.26 -7.60
C TYR A 83 -1.74 2.11 -8.12
N MET A 84 -2.37 1.07 -8.66
CA MET A 84 -1.65 -0.10 -9.18
C MET A 84 -0.79 0.25 -10.40
N LYS A 85 -1.27 1.14 -11.28
CA LYS A 85 -0.45 1.66 -12.40
C LYS A 85 0.77 2.42 -11.90
N GLY A 86 0.60 3.27 -10.88
CA GLY A 86 1.70 3.97 -10.23
C GLY A 86 2.76 3.01 -9.71
N CYS A 87 2.34 1.97 -8.97
CA CYS A 87 3.24 0.93 -8.49
C CYS A 87 3.94 0.19 -9.63
N PHE A 88 3.21 -0.19 -10.68
CA PHE A 88 3.76 -0.87 -11.84
C PHE A 88 4.84 -0.03 -12.54
N MET A 89 4.57 1.26 -12.77
CA MET A 89 5.49 2.19 -13.41
C MET A 89 6.71 2.53 -12.55
N ALA A 90 6.57 2.47 -11.22
CA ALA A 90 7.65 2.73 -10.28
C ALA A 90 8.62 1.54 -10.12
N LEU A 91 8.23 0.33 -10.56
CA LEU A 91 9.10 -0.84 -10.53
C LEU A 91 10.06 -0.85 -11.72
N ARG A 92 11.28 -1.34 -11.49
CA ARG A 92 12.15 -1.73 -12.60
C ARG A 92 11.61 -2.99 -13.30
N PRO A 93 12.04 -3.29 -14.54
CA PRO A 93 11.76 -4.59 -15.15
C PRO A 93 12.20 -5.76 -14.24
N GLY A 94 11.27 -6.70 -14.02
CA GLY A 94 11.47 -7.85 -13.12
C GLY A 94 11.43 -7.51 -11.62
N GLY A 95 11.07 -6.29 -11.26
CA GLY A 95 10.78 -5.90 -9.88
C GLY A 95 9.49 -6.54 -9.36
N ARG A 96 9.25 -6.49 -8.05
CA ARG A 96 8.13 -7.18 -7.40
C ARG A 96 7.28 -6.25 -6.54
N LEU A 97 5.97 -6.39 -6.60
CA LEU A 97 5.03 -5.78 -5.67
C LEU A 97 4.61 -6.82 -4.62
N VAL A 98 4.77 -6.49 -3.34
CA VAL A 98 4.22 -7.24 -2.21
C VAL A 98 3.07 -6.42 -1.63
N LEU A 99 1.84 -6.94 -1.77
CA LEU A 99 0.63 -6.23 -1.37
C LEU A 99 -0.21 -7.07 -0.42
N SER A 100 -0.71 -6.46 0.66
CA SER A 100 -1.73 -7.06 1.54
C SER A 100 -2.97 -6.18 1.66
N THR A 101 -4.10 -6.82 1.94
CA THR A 101 -5.38 -6.15 2.22
C THR A 101 -6.31 -7.12 2.95
N PRO A 102 -7.29 -6.65 3.75
CA PRO A 102 -8.26 -7.51 4.38
C PRO A 102 -9.06 -8.31 3.35
N TYR A 103 -9.11 -9.63 3.55
CA TYR A 103 -9.90 -10.52 2.71
C TYR A 103 -11.39 -10.46 3.06
N HIS A 104 -12.26 -10.31 2.06
CA HIS A 104 -13.73 -10.36 2.17
C HIS A 104 -14.32 -11.44 1.25
N GLY A 105 -14.05 -12.69 1.62
CA GLY A 105 -14.61 -13.87 0.96
C GLY A 105 -16.01 -14.23 1.42
N TYR A 106 -16.63 -15.16 0.67
CA TYR A 106 -17.99 -15.64 0.93
C TYR A 106 -18.22 -16.03 2.40
N LEU A 107 -17.35 -16.88 2.97
CA LEU A 107 -17.52 -17.38 4.34
C LEU A 107 -17.42 -16.27 5.39
N LYS A 108 -16.46 -15.34 5.23
CA LYS A 108 -16.32 -14.19 6.15
C LYS A 108 -17.55 -13.29 6.09
N ASN A 109 -18.01 -12.98 4.87
CA ASN A 109 -19.18 -12.12 4.66
C ASN A 109 -20.45 -12.78 5.25
N LEU A 110 -20.59 -14.10 5.10
CA LEU A 110 -21.69 -14.86 5.70
C LEU A 110 -21.67 -14.76 7.23
N VAL A 111 -20.50 -14.95 7.86
CA VAL A 111 -20.35 -14.82 9.31
C VAL A 111 -20.71 -13.41 9.78
N ILE A 112 -20.24 -12.36 9.11
CA ILE A 112 -20.58 -10.96 9.47
C ILE A 112 -22.09 -10.74 9.41
N SER A 113 -22.74 -11.23 8.35
CA SER A 113 -24.19 -11.12 8.20
C SER A 113 -24.97 -11.90 9.26
N LEU A 114 -24.53 -13.11 9.62
CA LEU A 114 -25.21 -13.94 10.62
C LEU A 114 -25.20 -13.31 12.02
N PHE A 115 -24.20 -12.49 12.33
CA PHE A 115 -24.05 -11.81 13.61
C PHE A 115 -24.46 -10.34 13.58
N ASP A 116 -25.04 -9.86 12.47
CA ASP A 116 -25.47 -8.46 12.29
C ASP A 116 -24.37 -7.43 12.57
N LYS A 117 -23.14 -7.72 12.12
CA LYS A 117 -21.94 -6.92 12.45
C LYS A 117 -21.51 -5.94 11.35
N TRP A 118 -22.37 -5.64 10.39
CA TRP A 118 -22.00 -4.77 9.27
C TRP A 118 -21.69 -3.34 9.72
N ASP A 119 -22.41 -2.80 10.70
CA ASP A 119 -22.16 -1.44 11.22
C ASP A 119 -20.82 -1.33 11.96
N GLU A 120 -20.37 -2.41 12.61
CA GLU A 120 -19.04 -2.47 13.23
C GLU A 120 -17.95 -2.63 12.15
N HIS A 121 -18.20 -3.46 11.14
CA HIS A 121 -17.21 -3.88 10.14
C HIS A 121 -17.02 -2.87 8.99
N LEU A 122 -18.07 -2.10 8.68
CA LEU A 122 -18.15 -1.10 7.61
C LEU A 122 -18.78 0.19 8.15
N ASN A 123 -18.30 0.66 9.29
CA ASN A 123 -18.85 1.84 9.92
C ASN A 123 -18.75 3.07 8.98
N PRO A 124 -19.86 3.60 8.45
CA PRO A 124 -19.85 4.70 7.50
C PRO A 124 -19.42 6.02 8.14
N LEU A 125 -19.38 6.10 9.47
CA LEU A 125 -18.90 7.27 10.21
C LEU A 125 -17.37 7.28 10.39
N TRP A 126 -16.66 6.23 9.93
CA TRP A 126 -15.21 6.19 10.01
C TRP A 126 -14.59 6.86 8.78
N ASP A 127 -14.10 8.09 8.98
CA ASP A 127 -13.34 8.82 7.98
C ASP A 127 -12.07 8.06 7.58
N GLY A 128 -11.95 7.73 6.29
CA GLY A 128 -10.80 6.99 5.75
C GLY A 128 -10.79 5.50 6.12
N GLY A 129 -11.92 4.91 6.55
CA GLY A 129 -12.03 3.46 6.80
C GLY A 129 -11.91 2.58 5.54
N HIS A 130 -12.21 1.29 5.66
CA HIS A 130 -12.19 0.36 4.53
C HIS A 130 -13.35 0.65 3.57
N ILE A 131 -13.08 1.34 2.46
CA ILE A 131 -14.09 1.70 1.45
C ILE A 131 -14.17 0.70 0.29
N LYS A 132 -13.28 -0.31 0.26
CA LYS A 132 -13.30 -1.42 -0.69
C LYS A 132 -13.18 -2.76 0.06
N LEU A 133 -13.98 -3.74 -0.36
CA LEU A 133 -13.95 -5.11 0.15
C LEU A 133 -13.30 -6.01 -0.89
N TRP A 134 -12.12 -6.54 -0.60
CA TRP A 134 -11.34 -7.29 -1.59
C TRP A 134 -11.53 -8.80 -1.47
N SER A 135 -11.87 -9.44 -2.59
CA SER A 135 -11.73 -10.88 -2.75
C SER A 135 -10.45 -11.20 -3.53
N ARG A 136 -10.00 -12.46 -3.46
CA ARG A 136 -8.89 -12.93 -4.30
C ARG A 136 -9.17 -12.70 -5.80
N ALA A 137 -10.40 -12.96 -6.26
CA ALA A 137 -10.76 -12.81 -7.66
C ALA A 137 -10.67 -11.35 -8.13
N THR A 138 -11.23 -10.41 -7.37
CA THR A 138 -11.19 -8.98 -7.70
C THR A 138 -9.78 -8.40 -7.62
N LEU A 139 -8.98 -8.87 -6.65
CA LEU A 139 -7.59 -8.44 -6.53
C LEU A 139 -6.73 -8.99 -7.67
N SER A 140 -6.85 -10.28 -8.01
CA SER A 140 -6.18 -10.88 -9.18
C SER A 140 -6.57 -10.20 -10.49
N CYS A 141 -7.85 -9.85 -10.67
CA CYS A 141 -8.30 -9.09 -11.83
C CYS A 141 -7.60 -7.73 -11.93
N LEU A 142 -7.47 -7.00 -10.82
CA LEU A 142 -6.76 -5.73 -10.78
C LEU A 142 -5.26 -5.89 -11.13
N PHE A 143 -4.60 -6.92 -10.61
CA PHE A 143 -3.20 -7.22 -10.96
C PHE A 143 -3.05 -7.41 -12.48
N THR A 144 -3.87 -8.29 -13.07
CA THR A 144 -3.80 -8.57 -14.52
C THR A 144 -4.14 -7.34 -15.37
N GLU A 145 -5.16 -6.56 -15.00
CA GLU A 145 -5.53 -5.31 -15.70
C GLU A 145 -4.40 -4.27 -15.72
N THR A 146 -3.50 -4.31 -14.73
CA THR A 146 -2.42 -3.34 -14.56
C THR A 146 -1.05 -3.86 -15.00
N GLY A 147 -1.00 -5.05 -15.59
CA GLY A 147 0.22 -5.62 -16.18
C GLY A 147 1.06 -6.49 -15.25
N PHE A 148 0.57 -6.78 -14.04
CA PHE A 148 1.23 -7.71 -13.13
C PHE A 148 0.83 -9.16 -13.41
N ASP A 149 1.83 -10.05 -13.34
CA ASP A 149 1.62 -11.49 -13.24
C ASP A 149 1.43 -11.85 -11.75
N ASN A 150 0.29 -12.49 -11.40
CA ASN A 150 -0.01 -12.97 -10.04
C ASN A 150 -0.04 -14.49 -9.94
#